data_AF-A0A7K0DFD9-F1
#
_entry.id   AF-A0A7K0DFD9-F1
#
_cell.length_a   1.000
_cell.length_b   1.000
_cell.length_c   1.000
_cell.angle_alpha   90.00
_cell.angle_beta   90.00
_cell.angle_gamma   90.00
#
_symmetry.space_group_name_H-M   'P 1'
#
loop_
_entity.id
_entity.type
_entity.pdbx_description
1 polymer ?
#
loop_
_entity_poly.entity_id
_entity_poly.type
_entity_poly.pdbx_seq_one_letter_code
_entity_poly.pdbx_strand_id
1 'polypeptide(L)'
;MGNGNMDADLPTLDWLAGVLATHADTIEKLKATAQFTMPNSSMQALAAQITEGAAQAFGLIGGNYRQMSEAAKTSRNSYEELDTAFAAQLHRYTDGVQPK
;
A
#
# COMPACT_ATOMS: atom_id res chain seq x y z
N MET A 1 33.12 16.44 -0.51
CA MET A 1 32.23 16.93 -1.59
C MET A 1 31.19 15.85 -1.82
N GLY A 2 29.90 15.99 -1.56
CA GLY A 2 29.15 17.11 -1.00
C GLY A 2 27.94 16.58 -0.22
N ASN A 3 27.73 17.13 0.97
CA ASN A 3 26.54 16.91 1.80
C ASN A 3 25.41 17.89 1.43
N GLY A 4 25.35 18.31 0.16
CA GLY A 4 24.45 19.37 -0.32
C GLY A 4 23.15 18.85 -0.95
N ASN A 5 23.06 17.57 -1.30
CA ASN A 5 21.87 16.99 -1.94
C ASN A 5 20.90 16.34 -0.95
N MET A 6 21.40 15.69 0.11
CA MET A 6 20.53 14.97 1.05
C MET A 6 19.50 15.90 1.72
N ASP A 7 19.90 17.08 2.18
CA ASP A 7 18.98 18.02 2.85
C ASP A 7 17.96 18.67 1.89
N ALA A 8 18.32 18.89 0.62
CA ALA A 8 17.42 19.43 -0.40
C ALA A 8 16.40 18.38 -0.88
N ASP A 9 16.73 17.10 -0.74
CA ASP A 9 15.89 15.97 -1.14
C ASP A 9 15.00 15.44 0.00
N LEU A 10 15.28 15.80 1.26
CA LEU A 10 14.41 15.48 2.41
C LEU A 10 12.95 15.95 2.22
N PRO A 11 12.67 17.19 1.77
CA PRO A 11 11.31 17.63 1.45
C PRO A 11 10.64 16.78 0.37
N THR A 12 11.41 16.27 -0.60
CA THR A 12 10.91 15.43 -1.69
C THR A 12 10.54 14.04 -1.18
N LEU A 13 11.35 13.45 -0.29
CA LEU A 13 11.05 12.18 0.36
C LEU A 13 9.87 12.29 1.32
N ASP A 14 9.75 13.39 2.05
CA ASP A 14 8.59 13.67 2.91
C ASP A 14 7.32 13.86 2.09
N TRP A 15 7.40 14.57 0.96
CA TRP A 15 6.29 14.69 0.02
C TRP A 15 5.87 13.33 -0.55
N LEU A 16 6.83 12.52 -1.00
CA LEU A 16 6.59 11.17 -1.51
C LEU A 16 5.93 10.28 -0.45
N ALA A 17 6.44 10.31 0.79
CA ALA A 17 5.85 9.58 1.90
C ALA A 17 4.39 9.99 2.14
N GLY A 18 4.09 11.29 2.09
CA GLY A 18 2.72 11.82 2.23
C GLY A 18 1.79 11.37 1.10
N VAL A 19 2.26 11.36 -0.14
CA VAL A 19 1.49 10.88 -1.30
C VAL A 19 1.19 9.39 -1.17
N LEU A 20 2.19 8.58 -0.80
CA LEU A 20 2.02 7.14 -0.60
C LEU A 20 1.03 6.83 0.55
N ALA A 21 1.11 7.57 1.65
CA ALA A 21 0.15 7.45 2.75
C ALA A 21 -1.28 7.80 2.30
N THR A 22 -1.43 8.87 1.51
CA THR A 22 -2.74 9.30 0.98
C THR A 22 -3.35 8.23 0.07
N HIS A 23 -2.53 7.57 -0.77
CA HIS A 23 -2.99 6.44 -1.58
C HIS A 23 -3.42 5.26 -0.74
N ALA A 24 -2.65 4.89 0.30
CA ALA A 24 -3.03 3.83 1.21
C ALA A 24 -4.38 4.11 1.90
N ASP A 25 -4.58 5.33 2.40
CA ASP A 25 -5.83 5.72 3.07
C ASP A 25 -7.01 5.78 2.10
N THR A 26 -6.77 6.15 0.84
CA THR A 26 -7.80 6.11 -0.21
C THR A 26 -8.21 4.68 -0.51
N ILE A 27 -7.25 3.76 -0.60
CA ILE A 27 -7.51 2.34 -0.86
C ILE A 27 -8.22 1.68 0.32
N GLU A 28 -7.87 2.02 1.57
CA GLU A 28 -8.58 1.51 2.75
C GLU A 28 -10.06 1.96 2.78
N LYS A 29 -10.38 3.09 2.15
CA LYS A 29 -11.76 3.55 1.97
C LYS A 29 -12.50 2.84 0.83
N LEU A 30 -11.81 2.14 -0.07
CA LEU A 30 -12.42 1.27 -1.08
C LEU A 30 -12.95 0.00 -0.42
N LYS A 31 -14.02 0.13 0.36
CA LYS A 31 -14.76 -1.02 0.90
C LYS A 31 -15.91 -1.35 -0.05
N ALA A 32 -16.10 -2.63 -0.33
CA ALA A 32 -17.33 -3.10 -0.97
C ALA A 32 -18.47 -2.92 0.04
N THR A 33 -19.18 -1.79 -0.05
CA THR A 33 -20.27 -1.42 0.86
C THR A 33 -21.62 -1.96 0.42
N ALA A 34 -21.75 -2.41 -0.83
CA ALA A 34 -22.96 -3.01 -1.35
C ALA A 34 -23.09 -4.46 -0.87
N GLN A 35 -23.85 -4.66 0.20
CA GLN A 35 -24.20 -5.99 0.69
C GLN A 35 -25.46 -6.48 -0.03
N PHE A 36 -25.31 -7.44 -0.94
CA PHE A 36 -26.45 -8.00 -1.66
C PHE A 36 -27.11 -9.10 -0.82
N THR A 37 -28.16 -8.75 -0.08
CA THR A 37 -28.89 -9.70 0.76
C THR A 37 -29.92 -10.46 -0.06
N MET A 38 -29.58 -11.67 -0.50
CA MET A 38 -30.53 -12.62 -1.11
C MET A 38 -30.60 -13.92 -0.29
N PRO A 39 -31.53 -14.01 0.69
CA PRO A 39 -31.61 -15.13 1.61
C PRO A 39 -31.67 -16.49 0.89
N ASN A 40 -30.88 -17.45 1.36
CA ASN A 40 -30.83 -18.83 0.85
C ASN A 40 -30.41 -18.99 -0.63
N SER A 41 -29.76 -17.99 -1.24
CA SER A 41 -29.28 -18.10 -2.62
C SER A 41 -27.78 -18.39 -2.69
N SER A 42 -27.38 -19.20 -3.68
CA SER A 42 -25.96 -19.36 -4.04
C SER A 42 -25.31 -18.03 -4.45
N MET A 43 -26.09 -17.07 -4.93
CA MET A 43 -25.62 -15.73 -5.27
C MET A 43 -25.23 -14.90 -4.04
N GLN A 44 -25.85 -15.12 -2.87
CA GLN A 44 -25.43 -14.46 -1.63
C GLN A 44 -24.04 -14.95 -1.18
N ALA A 45 -23.80 -16.24 -1.26
CA ALA A 45 -22.49 -16.83 -0.95
C ALA A 45 -21.40 -16.35 -1.93
N LEU A 46 -21.71 -16.31 -3.23
CA LEU A 46 -20.80 -15.80 -4.25
C LEU A 46 -20.49 -14.30 -4.05
N ALA A 47 -21.51 -13.49 -3.76
CA ALA A 47 -21.32 -12.07 -3.49
C ALA A 47 -20.41 -11.85 -2.27
N ALA A 48 -20.61 -12.63 -1.20
CA ALA A 48 -19.76 -12.57 -0.01
C ALA A 48 -18.29 -12.90 -0.33
N GLN A 49 -18.03 -13.95 -1.12
CA GLN A 49 -16.66 -14.32 -1.53
C GLN A 49 -16.01 -13.23 -2.39
N ILE A 50 -16.74 -12.61 -3.31
CA ILE A 50 -16.22 -11.52 -4.14
C ILE A 50 -15.88 -10.31 -3.26
N THR A 51 -16.77 -9.94 -2.33
CA THR A 51 -16.53 -8.84 -1.38
C THR A 51 -15.32 -9.11 -0.50
N GLU A 52 -15.17 -10.33 0.01
CA GLU A 52 -14.01 -10.73 0.83
C GLU A 52 -12.71 -10.71 0.02
N GLY A 53 -12.69 -11.29 -1.18
CA GLY A 53 -11.53 -11.28 -2.06
C GLY A 53 -11.12 -9.87 -2.47
N ALA A 54 -12.09 -9.00 -2.78
CA ALA A 54 -11.83 -7.58 -3.06
C ALA A 54 -11.25 -6.86 -1.83
N ALA A 55 -11.79 -7.10 -0.63
CA ALA A 55 -11.27 -6.51 0.60
C ALA A 55 -9.84 -6.96 0.89
N GLN A 56 -9.51 -8.24 0.68
CA GLN A 56 -8.15 -8.75 0.83
C GLN A 56 -7.18 -8.13 -0.20
N ALA A 57 -7.61 -7.99 -1.46
CA ALA A 57 -6.82 -7.35 -2.50
C ALA A 57 -6.55 -5.87 -2.21
N PHE A 58 -7.56 -5.11 -1.77
CA PHE A 58 -7.36 -3.72 -1.37
C PHE A 58 -6.48 -3.61 -0.12
N GLY A 59 -6.60 -4.53 0.84
CA GLY A 59 -5.71 -4.59 2.00
C GLY A 59 -4.25 -4.81 1.62
N LEU A 60 -3.99 -5.72 0.68
CA LEU A 60 -2.66 -5.96 0.11
C LEU A 60 -2.06 -4.69 -0.52
N ILE A 61 -2.82 -4.05 -1.41
CA ILE A 61 -2.36 -2.87 -2.14
C ILE A 61 -2.12 -1.70 -1.16
N GLY A 62 -3.09 -1.42 -0.28
CA GLY A 62 -2.98 -0.34 0.70
C GLY A 62 -1.84 -0.55 1.70
N GLY A 63 -1.63 -1.79 2.15
CA GLY A 63 -0.50 -2.15 3.00
C GLY A 63 0.85 -1.92 2.33
N ASN A 64 0.97 -2.20 1.02
CA ASN A 64 2.19 -1.91 0.27
C ASN A 64 2.50 -0.43 0.20
N TYR A 65 1.49 0.41 -0.07
CA TYR A 65 1.66 1.86 -0.07
C TYR A 65 2.07 2.40 1.31
N ARG A 66 1.54 1.83 2.41
CA ARG A 66 1.99 2.18 3.77
C ARG A 66 3.45 1.83 4.01
N GLN A 67 3.88 0.62 3.65
CA GLN A 67 5.28 0.22 3.85
C GLN A 67 6.25 1.08 3.03
N MET A 68 5.88 1.46 1.80
CA MET A 68 6.66 2.41 1.00
C MET A 68 6.70 3.81 1.63
N SER A 69 5.59 4.28 2.20
CA SER A 69 5.55 5.56 2.93
C SER A 69 6.51 5.57 4.12
N GLU A 70 6.50 4.50 4.93
CA GLU A 70 7.40 4.38 6.08
C GLU A 70 8.87 4.22 5.67
N ALA A 71 9.15 3.49 4.59
CA ALA A 71 10.50 3.38 4.03
C ALA A 71 11.03 4.75 3.55
N ALA A 72 10.17 5.56 2.92
CA ALA A 72 10.52 6.92 2.49
C ALA A 72 10.79 7.86 3.67
N LYS A 73 10.11 7.69 4.81
CA LYS A 73 10.37 8.46 6.05
C LYS A 73 11.65 8.04 6.76
N THR A 74 12.01 6.76 6.70
CA THR A 74 13.11 6.17 7.48
C THR A 74 14.45 6.19 6.73
N SER A 75 14.45 6.09 5.41
CA SER A 75 15.68 6.02 4.58
C SER A 75 16.33 7.38 4.33
N ARG A 76 16.23 8.32 5.27
CA ARG A 76 16.80 9.69 5.19
C ARG A 76 18.32 9.73 4.99
N ASN A 77 19.01 8.59 5.07
CA ASN A 77 20.46 8.49 5.01
C ASN A 77 21.00 7.79 3.74
N SER A 78 20.17 7.09 2.94
CA SER A 78 20.64 6.43 1.70
C SER A 78 19.51 6.11 0.72
N TYR A 79 19.68 6.54 -0.54
CA TYR A 79 18.79 6.19 -1.65
C TYR A 79 18.81 4.69 -1.99
N GLU A 80 19.94 4.01 -1.81
CA GLU A 80 20.05 2.57 -2.09
C GLU A 80 19.18 1.73 -1.13
N GLU A 81 19.04 2.17 0.12
CA GLU A 81 18.16 1.52 1.10
C GLU A 81 16.69 1.69 0.72
N LEU A 82 16.32 2.87 0.22
CA LEU A 82 14.97 3.16 -0.25
C LEU A 82 14.60 2.35 -1.50
N ASP A 83 15.50 2.28 -2.48
CA ASP A 83 15.29 1.51 -3.70
C ASP A 83 15.19 0.00 -3.40
N THR A 84 16.04 -0.50 -2.50
CA THR A 84 15.97 -1.89 -2.02
C THR A 84 14.63 -2.17 -1.32
N ALA A 85 14.15 -1.25 -0.48
CA ALA A 85 12.86 -1.39 0.20
C ALA A 85 11.68 -1.37 -0.78
N PHE A 86 11.72 -0.52 -1.80
CA PHE A 86 10.68 -0.45 -2.83
C PHE A 86 10.68 -1.69 -3.74
N ALA A 87 11.86 -2.17 -4.14
CA ALA A 87 12.01 -3.41 -4.88
C ALA A 87 11.49 -4.62 -4.09
N ALA A 88 11.79 -4.69 -2.80
CA ALA A 88 11.24 -5.72 -1.91
C ALA A 88 9.71 -5.65 -1.82
N GLN A 89 9.14 -4.44 -1.78
CA GLN A 89 7.69 -4.28 -1.77
C GLN A 89 7.03 -4.68 -3.08
N LEU A 90 7.63 -4.31 -4.21
CA LEU A 90 7.16 -4.71 -5.53
C LEU A 90 7.16 -6.24 -5.66
N HIS A 91 8.22 -6.91 -5.21
CA HIS A 91 8.31 -8.36 -5.25
C HIS A 91 7.21 -9.02 -4.40
N ARG A 92 7.00 -8.54 -3.17
CA ARG A 92 5.90 -9.02 -2.29
C ARG A 92 4.52 -8.81 -2.90
N TYR A 93 4.31 -7.68 -3.57
CA TYR A 93 3.07 -7.41 -4.28
C TYR A 93 2.83 -8.41 -5.41
N THR A 94 3.86 -8.65 -6.24
CA THR A 94 3.80 -9.63 -7.34
C THR A 94 3.53 -11.04 -6.83
N ASP A 95 4.08 -11.40 -5.67
CA ASP A 95 3.90 -12.72 -5.05
C ASP A 95 2.60 -12.85 -4.24
N GLY A 96 1.82 -11.77 -4.09
CA GLY A 96 0.57 -11.75 -3.32
C GLY A 96 0.76 -11.92 -1.80
N VAL A 97 1.97 -11.67 -1.28
CA VAL A 97 2.29 -11.83 0.14
C VAL A 97 1.79 -10.62 0.92
N GLN A 98 0.94 -10.87 1.93
CA GLN A 98 0.45 -9.78 2.79
C GLN A 98 1.59 -9.15 3.61
N PRO A 99 1.67 -7.81 3.65
CA PRO A 99 2.52 -7.13 4.60
C PRO A 99 2.08 -7.52 6.03
N LYS A 100 3.01 -8.06 6.83
CA LYS A 100 2.81 -8.34 8.26
C LYS A 100 2.61 -7.05 9.06
#